data_AF-A0A7C4E9A6-F1
#
_entry.id   AF-A0A7C4E9A6-F1
#
_cell.length_a   1.000
_cell.length_b   1.000
_cell.length_c   1.000
_cell.angle_alpha   90.00
_cell.angle_beta   90.00
_cell.angle_gamma   90.00
#
_symmetry.space_group_name_H-M   'P 1'
#
loop_
_entity.id
_entity.type
_entity.pdbx_description
1 polymer ?
#
loop_
_entity_poly.entity_id
_entity_poly.type
_entity_poly.pdbx_seq_one_letter_code
_entity_poly.pdbx_strand_id
1 'polypeptide(L)'
;MAVLIGKKAPLFRAKAVINGSEIIEDFSLEQYIGNKHVIFFFYPADFTFVCPTELIAFQEKLAEFEKRKIAVVGCSTDSEFSHWKWLQTPNREGGIAGVTYPLVADNSKAIAYNYDVLAGEFSYDSNNQLVFKGTPMAYRGLFLIDREGIVRHQVVNDLPLGRSIDEALRIADALQFYEKNGEVCPADWHPGEKAIKPTQEEIAKYLAEN
;
A
#
# COMPACT_ATOMS: atom_id res chain seq x y z
N MET A 1 -14.40 -6.96 -4.28
CA MET A 1 -13.79 -5.89 -3.47
C MET A 1 -14.37 -5.88 -2.07
N ALA A 2 -13.69 -6.55 -1.15
CA ALA A 2 -13.91 -6.45 0.27
C ALA A 2 -13.49 -5.05 0.72
N VAL A 3 -14.41 -4.35 1.37
CA VAL A 3 -14.12 -3.07 2.01
C VAL A 3 -13.46 -3.37 3.36
N LEU A 4 -12.19 -3.01 3.50
CA LEU A 4 -11.38 -3.21 4.72
C LEU A 4 -11.37 -1.98 5.63
N ILE A 5 -11.88 -0.85 5.16
CA ILE A 5 -11.98 0.40 5.94
C ILE A 5 -12.62 0.15 7.31
N GLY A 6 -11.95 0.61 8.38
CA GLY A 6 -12.38 0.46 9.76
C GLY A 6 -12.13 -0.93 10.38
N LYS A 7 -11.56 -1.88 9.63
CA LYS A 7 -11.23 -3.23 10.10
C LYS A 7 -9.73 -3.36 10.34
N LYS A 8 -9.34 -4.35 11.16
CA LYS A 8 -7.94 -4.75 11.31
C LYS A 8 -7.41 -5.23 9.95
N ALA A 9 -6.23 -4.75 9.58
CA ALA A 9 -5.53 -5.21 8.40
C ALA A 9 -5.22 -6.71 8.53
N PRO A 10 -5.47 -7.54 7.50
CA PRO A 10 -5.12 -8.95 7.55
C PRO A 10 -3.64 -9.16 7.87
N LEU A 11 -3.36 -9.93 8.91
CA LEU A 11 -2.00 -10.22 9.35
C LEU A 11 -1.40 -11.37 8.52
N PHE A 12 -0.08 -11.34 8.35
CA PHE A 12 0.68 -12.36 7.65
C PHE A 12 2.08 -12.49 8.25
N ARG A 13 2.73 -13.62 7.95
CA ARG A 13 4.17 -13.82 8.05
C ARG A 13 4.65 -14.36 6.72
N ALA A 14 5.63 -13.71 6.12
CA ALA A 14 6.16 -14.09 4.83
C ALA A 14 7.61 -13.63 4.69
N LYS A 15 8.28 -14.18 3.69
CA LYS A 15 9.61 -13.73 3.32
C LYS A 15 9.55 -12.33 2.73
N ALA A 16 10.61 -11.56 2.93
CA ALA A 16 10.76 -10.25 2.32
C ALA A 16 12.22 -9.95 2.01
N VAL A 17 12.44 -9.05 1.05
CA VAL A 17 13.75 -8.42 0.85
C VAL A 17 13.74 -7.06 1.52
N ILE A 18 14.68 -6.82 2.42
CA ILE A 18 14.88 -5.55 3.12
C ILE A 18 16.26 -4.97 2.79
N ASN A 19 16.44 -3.68 3.02
CA ASN A 19 17.72 -2.98 2.83
C ASN A 19 18.30 -3.16 1.41
N GLY A 20 17.44 -3.44 0.43
CA GLY A 20 17.81 -3.66 -0.98
C GLY A 20 18.50 -5.00 -1.29
N SER A 21 18.83 -5.84 -0.31
CA SER A 21 19.59 -7.08 -0.58
C SER A 21 19.43 -8.20 0.43
N GLU A 22 18.83 -7.95 1.60
CA GLU A 22 18.75 -8.94 2.68
C GLU A 22 17.41 -9.66 2.62
N ILE A 23 17.45 -10.98 2.43
CA ILE A 23 16.25 -11.83 2.50
C ILE A 23 16.02 -12.22 3.96
N ILE A 24 14.83 -11.94 4.48
CA ILE A 24 14.37 -12.37 5.80
C ILE A 24 13.16 -13.28 5.66
N GLU A 25 12.95 -14.18 6.62
CA GLU A 25 11.94 -15.25 6.52
C GLU A 25 10.58 -14.89 7.16
N ASP A 26 10.59 -14.11 8.24
CA ASP A 26 9.42 -13.86 9.10
C ASP A 26 8.98 -12.38 9.12
N PHE A 27 8.92 -11.73 7.95
CA PHE A 27 8.41 -10.36 7.88
C PHE A 27 6.89 -10.31 8.16
N SER A 28 6.47 -9.36 8.99
CA SER A 28 5.06 -9.12 9.32
C SER A 28 4.78 -7.64 9.56
N LEU A 29 3.57 -7.17 9.22
CA LEU A 29 3.14 -5.82 9.56
C LEU A 29 2.89 -5.63 11.07
N GLU A 30 2.77 -6.72 11.85
CA GLU A 30 2.60 -6.66 13.31
C GLU A 30 3.68 -5.80 13.99
N GLN A 31 4.91 -5.78 13.44
CA GLN A 31 6.04 -5.02 13.98
C GLN A 31 5.83 -3.50 14.01
N TYR A 32 4.88 -2.98 13.22
CA TYR A 32 4.58 -1.55 13.15
C TYR A 32 3.44 -1.13 14.09
N ILE A 33 2.64 -2.07 14.58
CA ILE A 33 1.52 -1.80 15.50
C ILE A 33 2.05 -1.11 16.76
N GLY A 34 1.35 -0.05 17.19
CA GLY A 34 1.71 0.82 18.30
C GLY A 34 2.77 1.87 17.98
N ASN A 35 3.50 1.73 16.87
CA ASN A 35 4.72 2.52 16.62
C ASN A 35 4.65 3.39 15.36
N LYS A 36 4.22 2.82 14.23
CA LYS A 36 4.20 3.47 12.92
C LYS A 36 2.87 3.21 12.20
N HIS A 37 2.42 4.20 11.44
CA HIS A 37 1.43 3.97 10.38
C HIS A 37 2.10 3.18 9.25
N VAL A 38 1.33 2.53 8.38
CA VAL A 38 1.88 1.75 7.26
C VAL A 38 1.19 2.14 5.95
N ILE A 39 1.98 2.43 4.92
CA ILE A 39 1.55 2.37 3.53
C ILE A 39 1.94 0.99 3.01
N PHE A 40 0.95 0.12 2.88
CA PHE A 40 1.12 -1.23 2.35
C PHE A 40 0.55 -1.30 0.95
N PHE A 41 1.38 -1.59 -0.05
CA PHE A 41 0.96 -1.51 -1.43
C PHE A 41 1.40 -2.72 -2.23
N PHE A 42 0.52 -3.14 -3.14
CA PHE A 42 0.69 -4.28 -4.02
C PHE A 42 1.06 -3.83 -5.43
N TYR A 43 1.80 -4.65 -6.15
CA TYR A 43 2.02 -4.49 -7.58
C TYR A 43 1.92 -5.84 -8.32
N PRO A 44 1.62 -5.84 -9.62
CA PRO A 44 1.35 -7.08 -10.35
C PRO A 44 2.50 -8.07 -10.43
N ALA A 45 3.67 -7.63 -10.90
CA ALA A 45 4.81 -8.49 -11.15
C ALA A 45 6.13 -7.71 -11.25
N ASP A 46 7.22 -8.39 -10.87
CA ASP A 46 8.60 -7.99 -11.09
C ASP A 46 8.95 -7.89 -12.59
N PHE A 47 9.96 -7.09 -12.92
CA PHE A 47 10.50 -6.93 -14.29
C PHE A 47 9.46 -6.52 -15.35
N THR A 48 8.42 -5.79 -14.94
CA THR A 48 7.39 -5.21 -15.84
C THR A 48 7.53 -3.69 -15.98
N PHE A 49 6.52 -3.01 -16.54
CA PHE A 49 6.67 -1.64 -17.05
C PHE A 49 6.35 -0.53 -16.03
N VAL A 50 5.15 -0.53 -15.42
CA VAL A 50 4.71 0.52 -14.47
C VAL A 50 5.19 0.23 -13.04
N CYS A 51 5.35 -1.05 -12.68
CA CYS A 51 5.80 -1.45 -11.35
C CYS A 51 7.13 -0.81 -10.90
N PRO A 52 8.22 -0.80 -11.71
CA PRO A 52 9.47 -0.18 -11.30
C PRO A 52 9.34 1.33 -11.07
N THR A 53 8.49 2.02 -11.83
CA THR A 53 8.31 3.47 -11.66
C THR A 53 7.64 3.79 -10.33
N GLU A 54 6.67 2.99 -9.90
CA GLU A 54 6.02 3.17 -8.59
C GLU A 54 6.97 2.86 -7.44
N LEU A 55 7.75 1.79 -7.55
CA LEU A 55 8.71 1.40 -6.52
C LEU A 55 9.79 2.47 -6.32
N ILE A 56 10.35 2.98 -7.42
CA ILE A 56 11.36 4.05 -7.37
C ILE A 56 10.73 5.35 -6.83
N ALA A 57 9.52 5.70 -7.23
CA ALA A 57 8.87 6.93 -6.75
C ALA A 57 8.58 6.89 -5.23
N PHE A 58 8.23 5.73 -4.68
CA PHE A 58 8.14 5.55 -3.22
C PHE A 58 9.51 5.71 -2.54
N GLN A 59 10.58 5.19 -3.15
CA GLN A 59 11.94 5.32 -2.61
C GLN A 59 12.40 6.78 -2.59
N GLU A 60 12.15 7.53 -3.67
CA GLU A 60 12.51 8.95 -3.77
C GLU A 60 11.82 9.79 -2.68
N LYS A 61 10.59 9.41 -2.29
CA LYS A 61 9.83 10.08 -1.23
C LYS A 61 9.89 9.39 0.13
N LEU A 62 10.76 8.38 0.31
CA LEU A 62 10.81 7.57 1.53
C LEU A 62 11.05 8.43 2.78
N ALA A 63 11.92 9.44 2.69
CA ALA A 63 12.21 10.36 3.79
C ALA A 63 10.97 11.14 4.27
N GLU A 64 10.03 11.46 3.37
CA GLU A 64 8.78 12.16 3.72
C GLU A 64 7.84 11.26 4.51
N PHE A 65 7.79 9.95 4.19
CA PHE A 65 7.04 8.97 4.98
C PHE A 65 7.70 8.74 6.34
N GLU A 66 9.03 8.63 6.39
CA GLU A 66 9.77 8.43 7.65
C GLU A 66 9.60 9.59 8.62
N LYS A 67 9.64 10.84 8.12
CA LYS A 67 9.36 12.07 8.90
C LYS A 67 8.00 12.01 9.59
N ARG A 68 7.01 11.37 8.95
CA ARG A 68 5.64 11.18 9.47
C ARG A 68 5.49 9.92 10.30
N LYS A 69 6.57 9.15 10.55
CA LYS A 69 6.54 7.84 11.21
C LYS A 69 5.64 6.84 10.47
N ILE A 70 5.72 6.84 9.15
CA ILE A 70 5.02 5.90 8.26
C ILE A 70 6.05 4.91 7.70
N ALA A 71 5.77 3.61 7.82
CA ALA A 71 6.52 2.57 7.13
C ALA A 71 5.94 2.36 5.73
N VAL A 72 6.79 2.29 4.72
CA VAL A 72 6.40 1.92 3.34
C VAL A 72 6.76 0.46 3.13
N VAL A 73 5.81 -0.34 2.63
CA VAL A 73 6.00 -1.77 2.39
C VAL A 73 5.37 -2.14 1.05
N GLY A 74 6.19 -2.66 0.13
CA GLY A 74 5.72 -3.21 -1.14
C GLY A 74 5.42 -4.71 -1.04
N CYS A 75 4.55 -5.21 -1.90
CA CYS A 75 4.20 -6.63 -1.97
C CYS A 75 3.85 -7.03 -3.41
N SER A 76 4.24 -8.22 -3.83
CA SER A 76 3.70 -8.87 -5.02
C SER A 76 3.63 -10.38 -4.80
N THR A 77 3.11 -11.12 -5.77
CA THR A 77 3.06 -12.58 -5.69
C THR A 77 4.31 -13.28 -6.25
N ASP A 78 5.36 -12.52 -6.54
CA ASP A 78 6.68 -13.03 -6.91
C ASP A 78 7.47 -13.53 -5.68
N SER A 79 8.53 -14.29 -5.97
CA SER A 79 9.43 -14.81 -4.94
C SER A 79 10.42 -13.79 -4.42
N GLU A 80 10.92 -14.02 -3.21
CA GLU A 80 11.98 -13.26 -2.58
C GLU A 80 13.26 -13.22 -3.42
N PHE A 81 13.54 -14.28 -4.18
CA PHE A 81 14.70 -14.33 -5.07
C PHE A 81 14.52 -13.46 -6.33
N SER A 82 13.29 -13.38 -6.84
CA SER A 82 12.94 -12.45 -7.92
C SER A 82 13.14 -11.01 -7.46
N HIS A 83 12.58 -10.66 -6.30
CA HIS A 83 12.75 -9.35 -5.67
C HIS A 83 14.21 -9.00 -5.48
N TRP A 84 14.98 -9.93 -4.89
CA TRP A 84 16.40 -9.74 -4.65
C TRP A 84 17.15 -9.44 -5.95
N LYS A 85 16.90 -10.24 -7.00
CA LYS A 85 17.56 -10.05 -8.29
C LYS A 85 17.17 -8.72 -8.94
N TRP A 86 15.92 -8.31 -8.81
CA TRP A 86 15.44 -7.05 -9.38
C TRP A 86 16.06 -5.83 -8.69
N LEU A 87 16.21 -5.92 -7.36
CA LEU A 87 16.94 -4.94 -6.54
C LEU A 87 18.44 -4.88 -6.86
N GLN A 88 19.03 -5.97 -7.37
CA GLN A 88 20.41 -5.95 -7.88
C GLN A 88 20.53 -5.43 -9.33
N THR A 89 19.40 -5.23 -10.01
CA THR A 89 19.40 -4.83 -11.42
C THR A 89 19.40 -3.29 -11.51
N PRO A 90 20.33 -2.67 -12.27
CA PRO A 90 20.36 -1.21 -12.43
C PRO A 90 19.10 -0.65 -13.11
N ASN A 91 18.69 0.57 -12.75
CA ASN A 91 17.49 1.22 -13.32
C ASN A 91 17.54 1.35 -14.85
N ARG A 92 18.73 1.58 -15.42
CA ARG A 92 18.94 1.66 -16.89
C ARG A 92 18.62 0.35 -17.63
N GLU A 93 18.56 -0.77 -16.92
CA GLU A 93 18.22 -2.11 -17.42
C GLU A 93 16.79 -2.53 -17.01
N GLY A 94 15.96 -1.58 -16.56
CA GLY A 94 14.60 -1.85 -16.07
C GLY A 94 14.55 -2.41 -14.65
N GLY A 95 15.66 -2.31 -13.92
CA GLY A 95 15.76 -2.71 -12.51
C GLY A 95 15.26 -1.66 -11.52
N ILE A 96 15.37 -1.98 -10.23
CA ILE A 96 14.95 -1.11 -9.11
C ILE A 96 16.08 -0.94 -8.08
N ALA A 97 17.34 -1.00 -8.51
CA ALA A 97 18.48 -0.77 -7.63
C ALA A 97 18.39 0.58 -6.91
N GLY A 98 18.57 0.54 -5.59
CA GLY A 98 18.43 1.69 -4.69
C GLY A 98 17.13 1.72 -3.89
N VAL A 99 16.14 0.88 -4.22
CA VAL A 99 14.97 0.66 -3.34
C VAL A 99 15.42 -0.10 -2.08
N THR A 100 15.09 0.43 -0.89
CA THR A 100 15.56 -0.11 0.39
C THR A 100 14.46 -0.52 1.36
N TYR A 101 13.24 -0.01 1.18
CA TYR A 101 12.10 -0.43 2.00
C TYR A 101 11.68 -1.88 1.72
N PRO A 102 10.98 -2.56 2.64
CA PRO A 102 10.67 -3.98 2.50
C PRO A 102 9.81 -4.30 1.27
N LEU A 103 10.21 -5.34 0.53
CA LEU A 103 9.41 -5.99 -0.52
C LEU A 103 9.02 -7.40 -0.07
N VAL A 104 7.73 -7.59 0.23
CA VAL A 104 7.14 -8.85 0.70
C VAL A 104 6.87 -9.78 -0.49
N ALA A 105 7.29 -11.03 -0.36
CA ALA A 105 7.06 -12.09 -1.34
C ALA A 105 5.81 -12.92 -0.98
N ASP A 106 4.68 -12.64 -1.62
CA ASP A 106 3.43 -13.37 -1.46
C ASP A 106 3.34 -14.59 -2.41
N ASN A 107 4.30 -15.49 -2.28
CA ASN A 107 4.39 -16.70 -3.12
C ASN A 107 3.09 -17.54 -3.10
N SER A 108 2.41 -17.61 -1.94
CA SER A 108 1.17 -18.36 -1.76
C SER A 108 -0.07 -17.64 -2.29
N LYS A 109 0.06 -16.35 -2.61
CA LYS A 109 -1.04 -15.46 -3.06
C LYS A 109 -2.09 -15.18 -1.98
N ALA A 110 -1.84 -15.66 -0.76
CA ALA A 110 -2.76 -15.56 0.36
C ALA A 110 -2.85 -14.11 0.86
N ILE A 111 -1.76 -13.33 0.78
CA ILE A 111 -1.77 -11.95 1.23
C ILE A 111 -2.62 -11.11 0.25
N ALA A 112 -2.36 -11.21 -1.05
CA ALA A 112 -3.13 -10.54 -2.09
C ALA A 112 -4.61 -10.96 -2.06
N TYR A 113 -4.89 -12.24 -1.81
CA TYR A 113 -6.26 -12.74 -1.64
C TYR A 113 -6.94 -12.14 -0.39
N ASN A 114 -6.28 -12.11 0.76
CA ASN A 114 -6.84 -11.59 2.02
C ASN A 114 -7.05 -10.07 1.99
N TYR A 115 -6.25 -9.33 1.23
CA TYR A 115 -6.45 -7.92 0.96
C TYR A 115 -7.44 -7.65 -0.19
N ASP A 116 -8.00 -8.71 -0.79
CA ASP A 116 -8.91 -8.70 -1.94
C ASP A 116 -8.40 -7.89 -3.14
N VAL A 117 -7.13 -8.11 -3.47
CA VAL A 117 -6.43 -7.49 -4.61
C VAL A 117 -5.88 -8.52 -5.59
N LEU A 118 -6.06 -9.83 -5.38
CA LEU A 118 -5.65 -10.86 -6.32
C LEU A 118 -6.52 -10.78 -7.60
N ALA A 119 -5.88 -10.62 -8.75
CA ALA A 119 -6.54 -10.56 -10.05
C ALA A 119 -6.91 -11.95 -10.54
N GLY A 120 -8.14 -12.09 -11.01
CA GLY A 120 -8.73 -13.37 -11.37
C GLY A 120 -9.51 -14.00 -10.22
N GLU A 121 -10.06 -15.19 -10.47
CA GLU A 121 -10.92 -15.86 -9.50
C GLU A 121 -10.81 -17.37 -9.61
N PHE A 122 -11.02 -18.05 -8.50
CA PHE A 122 -11.25 -19.49 -8.50
C PHE A 122 -12.68 -19.77 -8.99
N SER A 123 -12.82 -20.73 -9.90
CA SER A 123 -14.10 -21.18 -10.42
C SER A 123 -14.06 -22.68 -10.69
N TYR A 124 -15.20 -23.29 -10.99
CA TYR A 124 -15.26 -24.70 -11.40
C TYR A 124 -15.44 -24.80 -12.91
N ASP A 125 -14.71 -25.73 -13.53
CA ASP A 125 -14.90 -26.07 -14.95
C ASP A 125 -16.10 -27.02 -15.15
N SER A 126 -16.36 -27.41 -16.41
CA SER A 126 -17.45 -28.33 -16.76
C SER A 126 -17.30 -29.74 -16.15
N ASN A 127 -16.11 -30.09 -15.67
CA ASN A 127 -15.80 -31.36 -15.03
C ASN A 127 -15.81 -31.26 -13.49
N ASN A 128 -16.32 -30.14 -12.95
CA ASN A 128 -16.34 -29.84 -11.53
C ASN A 128 -14.93 -29.81 -10.89
N GLN A 129 -13.91 -29.41 -11.65
CA GLN A 129 -12.55 -29.18 -11.15
C GLN A 129 -12.33 -27.70 -10.84
N LEU A 130 -11.65 -27.42 -9.72
CA LEU A 130 -11.29 -26.07 -9.34
C LEU A 130 -10.20 -25.54 -10.29
N VAL A 131 -10.50 -24.45 -10.99
CA VAL A 131 -9.61 -23.77 -11.92
C VAL A 131 -9.48 -22.30 -11.55
N PHE A 132 -8.35 -21.70 -11.88
CA PHE A 132 -8.15 -20.25 -11.74
C PHE A 132 -8.41 -19.57 -13.08
N LYS A 133 -9.32 -18.60 -13.12
CA LYS A 133 -9.60 -17.77 -14.31
C LYS A 133 -8.86 -16.45 -14.18
N GLY A 134 -8.04 -16.12 -15.17
CA GLY A 134 -7.20 -14.92 -15.18
C GLY A 134 -5.75 -15.22 -14.83
N THR A 135 -4.96 -14.18 -14.54
CA THR A 135 -3.55 -14.31 -14.15
C THR A 135 -3.42 -13.96 -12.67
N PRO A 136 -2.93 -14.87 -11.80
CA PRO A 136 -2.95 -14.72 -10.35
C PRO A 136 -1.83 -13.78 -9.85
N MET A 137 -1.95 -12.51 -10.23
CA MET A 137 -1.10 -11.38 -9.83
C MET A 137 -1.94 -10.40 -9.02
N ALA A 138 -1.32 -9.53 -8.22
CA ALA A 138 -2.08 -8.50 -7.53
C ALA A 138 -2.45 -7.35 -8.48
N TYR A 139 -3.63 -6.77 -8.34
CA TYR A 139 -3.90 -5.41 -8.82
C TYR A 139 -3.03 -4.40 -8.08
N ARG A 140 -3.02 -3.14 -8.56
CA ARG A 140 -2.29 -2.04 -7.92
C ARG A 140 -3.05 -1.52 -6.69
N GLY A 141 -3.13 -2.36 -5.67
CA GLY A 141 -3.76 -2.04 -4.38
C GLY A 141 -2.84 -1.21 -3.48
N LEU A 142 -3.37 -0.27 -2.72
CA LEU A 142 -2.66 0.46 -1.68
C LEU A 142 -3.56 0.64 -0.47
N PHE A 143 -2.99 0.47 0.71
CA PHE A 143 -3.68 0.54 1.99
C PHE A 143 -2.90 1.45 2.94
N LEU A 144 -3.58 2.42 3.54
CA LEU A 144 -3.09 3.17 4.70
C LEU A 144 -3.63 2.50 5.96
N ILE A 145 -2.72 2.03 6.80
CA ILE A 145 -2.99 1.33 8.04
C ILE A 145 -2.51 2.20 9.20
N ASP A 146 -3.36 2.44 10.19
CA ASP A 146 -2.99 3.23 11.36
C ASP A 146 -2.15 2.46 12.38
N ARG A 147 -1.73 3.15 13.45
CA ARG A 147 -0.91 2.54 14.51
C ARG A 147 -1.65 1.47 15.31
N GLU A 148 -2.98 1.42 15.24
CA GLU A 148 -3.75 0.33 15.85
C GLU A 148 -3.85 -0.87 14.91
N GLY A 149 -3.32 -0.79 13.67
CA GLY A 149 -3.45 -1.83 12.67
C GLY A 149 -4.81 -1.80 11.96
N ILE A 150 -5.53 -0.69 11.98
CA ILE A 150 -6.83 -0.51 11.30
C ILE A 150 -6.61 0.13 9.93
N VAL A 151 -7.24 -0.41 8.89
CA VAL A 151 -7.21 0.18 7.55
C VAL A 151 -8.08 1.44 7.53
N ARG A 152 -7.50 2.58 7.14
CA ARG A 152 -8.16 3.89 7.10
C ARG A 152 -8.42 4.40 5.70
N HIS A 153 -7.62 3.96 4.74
CA HIS A 153 -7.81 4.28 3.32
C HIS A 153 -7.35 3.08 2.48
N GLN A 154 -8.04 2.84 1.37
CA GLN A 154 -7.66 1.86 0.36
C GLN A 154 -7.97 2.39 -1.04
N VAL A 155 -7.11 2.06 -2.00
CA VAL A 155 -7.33 2.31 -3.42
C VAL A 155 -6.84 1.10 -4.22
N VAL A 156 -7.57 0.75 -5.28
CA VAL A 156 -7.18 -0.34 -6.20
C VAL A 156 -7.29 0.19 -7.61
N ASN A 157 -6.14 0.28 -8.28
CA ASN A 157 -6.07 0.64 -9.68
C ASN A 157 -6.00 -0.61 -10.56
N ASP A 158 -6.57 -0.50 -11.76
CA ASP A 158 -6.36 -1.49 -12.82
C ASP A 158 -4.88 -1.51 -13.25
N LEU A 159 -4.47 -2.61 -13.89
CA LEU A 159 -3.07 -2.91 -14.24
C LEU A 159 -2.34 -1.80 -15.02
N PRO A 160 -2.95 -1.05 -15.97
CA PRO A 160 -2.22 -0.02 -16.71
C PRO A 160 -2.12 1.32 -15.97
N LEU A 161 -2.78 1.48 -14.81
CA LEU A 161 -2.96 2.78 -14.16
C LEU A 161 -2.05 2.92 -12.92
N GLY A 162 -0.91 3.60 -13.07
CA GLY A 162 -0.01 3.92 -11.95
C GLY A 162 -0.68 4.79 -10.87
N ARG A 163 -0.21 4.68 -9.63
CA ARG A 163 -0.70 5.44 -8.46
C ARG A 163 -0.01 6.80 -8.33
N SER A 164 -0.60 7.65 -7.49
CA SER A 164 0.00 8.92 -7.05
C SER A 164 0.61 8.77 -5.65
N ILE A 165 1.91 9.04 -5.52
CA ILE A 165 2.58 9.04 -4.21
C ILE A 165 2.20 10.28 -3.40
N ASP A 166 1.89 11.39 -4.07
CA ASP A 166 1.41 12.62 -3.42
C ASP A 166 0.06 12.40 -2.77
N GLU A 167 -0.84 11.64 -3.41
CA GLU A 167 -2.13 11.30 -2.79
C GLU A 167 -1.95 10.40 -1.57
N ALA A 168 -0.99 9.46 -1.62
CA ALA A 168 -0.67 8.61 -0.47
C ALA A 168 -0.13 9.43 0.71
N LEU A 169 0.68 10.47 0.44
CA LEU A 169 1.14 11.41 1.46
C LEU A 169 0.00 12.28 1.99
N ARG A 170 -0.83 12.84 1.09
CA ARG A 170 -1.95 13.72 1.44
C ARG A 170 -2.96 13.02 2.35
N ILE A 171 -3.34 11.78 2.02
CA ILE A 171 -4.30 11.04 2.84
C ILE A 171 -3.71 10.61 4.19
N ALA A 172 -2.40 10.34 4.24
CA ALA A 172 -1.70 10.08 5.50
C ALA A 172 -1.63 11.33 6.39
N ASP A 173 -1.35 12.49 5.80
CA ASP A 173 -1.39 13.78 6.49
C ASP A 173 -2.79 14.09 7.04
N ALA A 174 -3.83 13.85 6.25
CA ALA A 174 -5.22 14.03 6.68
C ALA A 174 -5.58 13.12 7.87
N LEU A 175 -5.18 11.85 7.82
CA LEU A 175 -5.39 10.90 8.93
C LEU A 175 -4.68 11.38 10.21
N GLN A 176 -3.40 11.73 10.13
CA GLN A 176 -2.63 12.17 11.30
C GLN A 176 -3.15 13.50 11.87
N PHE A 177 -3.63 14.39 11.00
CA PHE A 177 -4.27 15.62 11.43
C PHE A 177 -5.57 15.34 12.21
N TYR A 178 -6.42 14.45 11.69
CA TYR A 178 -7.65 14.04 12.37
C TYR A 178 -7.35 13.37 13.72
N GLU A 179 -6.41 12.42 13.75
CA GLU A 179 -6.00 11.73 15.00
C GLU A 179 -5.50 12.71 16.07
N LYS A 180 -4.81 13.78 15.66
CA LYS A 180 -4.25 14.78 16.57
C LYS A 180 -5.28 15.81 17.05
N ASN A 181 -6.14 16.29 16.16
CA ASN A 181 -6.97 17.48 16.42
C ASN A 181 -8.47 17.16 16.59
N GLY A 182 -8.94 15.99 16.14
CA GLY A 182 -10.37 15.64 16.11
C GLY A 182 -11.19 16.41 15.07
N GLU A 183 -10.52 17.15 14.18
CA GLU A 183 -11.12 17.93 13.10
C GLU A 183 -11.09 17.13 11.80
N VAL A 184 -12.19 17.17 11.05
CA VAL A 184 -12.34 16.46 9.77
C VAL A 184 -11.73 17.28 8.64
N CYS A 185 -11.11 16.59 7.70
CA CYS A 185 -10.47 17.19 6.54
C CYS A 185 -11.47 17.25 5.36
N PRO A 186 -11.75 18.44 4.80
CA PRO A 186 -12.62 18.59 3.63
C PRO A 186 -12.00 17.97 2.35
N ALA A 187 -12.76 18.01 1.25
CA ALA A 187 -12.28 17.56 -0.06
C ALA A 187 -10.98 18.29 -0.44
N ASP A 188 -10.04 17.55 -1.02
CA ASP A 188 -8.74 18.05 -1.47
C ASP A 188 -7.89 18.74 -0.40
N TRP A 189 -8.16 18.49 0.89
CA TRP A 189 -7.42 19.11 1.99
C TRP A 189 -5.93 18.75 1.97
N HIS A 190 -5.09 19.76 2.21
CA HIS A 190 -3.63 19.67 2.40
C HIS A 190 -3.18 20.30 3.74
N PRO A 191 -1.99 19.91 4.25
CA PRO A 191 -1.42 20.53 5.45
C PRO A 191 -1.37 22.06 5.38
N GLY A 192 -1.96 22.72 6.39
CA GLY A 192 -2.03 24.18 6.48
C GLY A 192 -3.37 24.76 6.00
N GLU A 193 -4.20 23.98 5.33
CA GLU A 193 -5.55 24.39 4.92
C GLU A 193 -6.56 24.24 6.06
N LYS A 194 -7.69 24.93 5.92
CA LYS A 194 -8.75 24.96 6.94
C LYS A 194 -9.46 23.61 7.03
N ALA A 195 -9.44 23.01 8.23
CA ALA A 195 -10.22 21.84 8.58
C ALA A 195 -11.54 22.23 9.27
N ILE A 196 -12.36 21.23 9.61
CA ILE A 196 -13.72 21.45 10.12
C ILE A 196 -13.90 20.67 11.43
N LYS A 197 -14.30 21.34 12.51
CA LYS A 197 -14.83 20.62 13.67
C LYS A 197 -16.17 19.99 13.29
N PRO A 198 -16.43 18.72 13.63
CA PRO A 198 -17.60 18.00 13.14
C PRO A 198 -18.90 18.42 13.84
N THR A 199 -19.30 19.69 13.68
CA THR A 199 -20.54 20.29 14.18
C THR A 199 -21.28 21.02 13.04
N GLN A 200 -22.60 21.18 13.18
CA GLN A 200 -23.42 21.85 12.16
C GLN A 200 -23.08 23.34 11.99
N GLU A 201 -22.67 24.00 13.07
CA GLU A 201 -22.29 25.42 13.03
C GLU A 201 -20.99 25.64 12.26
N GLU A 202 -19.99 24.77 12.48
CA GLU A 202 -18.66 24.91 11.88
C GLU A 202 -18.67 24.56 10.39
N ILE A 203 -19.46 23.58 9.96
CA ILE A 203 -19.66 23.33 8.52
C ILE A 203 -20.37 24.50 7.83
N ALA A 204 -21.40 25.08 8.45
CA ALA A 204 -22.12 26.24 7.88
C ALA A 204 -21.18 27.44 7.73
N LYS A 205 -20.33 27.70 8.73
CA LYS A 205 -19.30 28.73 8.67
C LYS A 205 -18.25 28.44 7.60
N TYR A 206 -17.77 27.20 7.52
CA TYR A 206 -16.79 26.80 6.52
C TYR A 206 -17.31 27.02 5.08
N LEU A 207 -18.56 26.66 4.80
CA LEU A 207 -19.18 26.82 3.49
C LEU A 207 -19.60 28.26 3.15
N ALA A 208 -19.70 29.15 4.15
CA ALA A 208 -19.97 30.56 3.89
C ALA A 208 -18.70 31.37 3.53
N GLU A 209 -17.52 30.83 3.84
CA GLU A 209 -16.22 31.48 3.63
C GLU A 209 -15.50 30.99 2.36
N ASN A 210 -15.97 29.91 1.72
CA ASN A 210 -15.41 29.31 0.51
C ASN A 210 -16.47 29.21 -0.60
#